data_AF-A0A1F5VN51-F1
#
_entry.id   AF-A0A1F5VN51-F1
#
_cell.length_a   1.000
_cell.length_b   1.000
_cell.length_c   1.000
_cell.angle_alpha   90.00
_cell.angle_beta   90.00
_cell.angle_gamma   90.00
#
_symmetry.space_group_name_H-M   'P 1'
#
loop_
_entity.id
_entity.type
_entity.pdbx_description
1 polymer ?
#
loop_
_entity_poly.entity_id
_entity_poly.type
_entity_poly.pdbx_seq_one_letter_code
_entity_poly.pdbx_strand_id
1 'polypeptide(L)'
;MFAKPFAVNLLILVPFIVFLCWRKRGLNLSKSTLVFLTLFGIAFGFAEAATIIYLRVPTELLPGYMGDFSALASKAGEIHAQAELVDKLPPGLYALEFTRESLTMLMLISIAMLSSKLWPERFSAFLWTFAIWDISYYVILWLFIRWPSSLLDYDFLFLVPVPWYAQVWYPLLVSMLTLLAIIALLRSRPCP
;
A
#
# COMPACT_ATOMS: atom_id res chain seq x y z
N MET A 1 5.67 -9.34 17.69
CA MET A 1 5.11 -10.28 16.70
C MET A 1 3.76 -9.82 16.15
N PHE A 2 2.90 -9.15 16.93
CA PHE A 2 1.65 -8.58 16.40
C PHE A 2 1.82 -7.16 15.90
N ALA A 3 1.03 -6.79 14.89
CA ALA A 3 0.95 -5.42 14.41
C ALA A 3 0.44 -4.49 15.52
N LYS A 4 0.92 -3.26 15.55
CA LYS A 4 0.53 -2.22 16.50
C LYS A 4 -0.10 -1.05 15.74
N PRO A 5 -1.25 -0.51 16.18
CA PRO A 5 -2.08 -0.96 17.30
C PRO A 5 -2.74 -2.32 17.02
N PHE A 6 -3.20 -3.01 18.08
CA PHE A 6 -3.74 -4.38 17.96
C PHE A 6 -4.86 -4.50 16.91
N ALA A 7 -5.66 -3.46 16.73
CA ALA A 7 -6.73 -3.39 15.72
C ALA A 7 -6.25 -3.66 14.29
N VAL A 8 -4.99 -3.36 13.96
CA VAL A 8 -4.40 -3.62 12.63
C VAL A 8 -4.42 -5.12 12.29
N ASN A 9 -4.31 -6.00 13.31
CA ASN A 9 -4.37 -7.45 13.12
C ASN A 9 -5.77 -7.93 12.67
N LEU A 10 -6.81 -7.12 12.81
CA LEU A 10 -8.16 -7.45 12.33
C LEU A 10 -8.30 -7.30 10.81
N LEU A 11 -7.37 -6.62 10.14
CA LEU A 11 -7.39 -6.46 8.68
C LEU A 11 -7.36 -7.80 7.94
N ILE A 12 -6.78 -8.84 8.54
CA ILE A 12 -6.80 -10.20 7.97
C ILE A 12 -8.20 -10.77 7.78
N LEU A 13 -9.20 -10.25 8.49
CA LEU A 13 -10.60 -10.66 8.35
C LEU A 13 -11.30 -10.02 7.15
N VAL A 14 -10.79 -8.88 6.66
CA VAL A 14 -11.41 -8.11 5.57
C VAL A 14 -11.65 -8.93 4.30
N PRO A 15 -10.67 -9.69 3.77
CA PRO A 15 -10.88 -10.54 2.59
C PRO A 15 -12.04 -11.53 2.77
N PHE A 16 -12.14 -12.14 3.96
CA PHE A 16 -13.16 -13.14 4.26
C PHE A 16 -14.54 -12.51 4.42
N ILE A 17 -14.64 -11.38 5.12
CA ILE A 17 -15.90 -10.64 5.29
C ILE A 17 -16.42 -10.20 3.93
N VAL A 18 -15.57 -9.60 3.10
CA VAL A 18 -15.88 -9.17 1.72
C VAL A 18 -16.41 -10.33 0.89
N PHE A 19 -15.71 -11.46 0.90
CA PHE A 19 -16.13 -12.64 0.18
C PHE A 19 -17.49 -13.16 0.68
N LEU A 20 -17.66 -13.32 1.99
CA LEU A 20 -18.88 -13.85 2.58
C LEU A 20 -20.09 -12.95 2.37
N CYS A 21 -19.92 -11.62 2.48
CA CYS A 21 -20.98 -10.64 2.27
C CYS A 21 -21.47 -10.60 0.82
N TRP A 22 -20.58 -10.79 -0.16
CA TRP A 22 -20.94 -10.62 -1.57
C TRP A 22 -20.99 -11.90 -2.39
N ARG A 23 -20.61 -13.07 -1.86
CA ARG A 23 -20.62 -14.34 -2.61
C ARG A 23 -21.96 -14.72 -3.25
N LYS A 24 -23.09 -14.32 -2.65
CA LYS A 24 -24.43 -14.61 -3.18
C LYS A 24 -24.83 -13.68 -4.33
N ARG A 25 -24.33 -12.45 -4.32
CA ARG A 25 -24.65 -11.41 -5.31
C ARG A 25 -23.68 -11.43 -6.48
N GLY A 26 -22.41 -11.77 -6.22
CA GLY A 26 -21.31 -11.56 -7.16
C GLY A 26 -20.95 -10.08 -7.31
N LEU A 27 -19.92 -9.81 -8.13
CA LEU A 27 -19.49 -8.46 -8.49
C LEU A 27 -19.56 -8.26 -10.00
N ASN A 28 -20.05 -7.10 -10.45
CA ASN A 28 -20.10 -6.75 -11.87
C ASN A 28 -19.20 -5.55 -12.20
N LEU A 29 -17.89 -5.69 -11.96
CA LEU A 29 -16.91 -4.74 -12.47
C LEU A 29 -16.51 -5.09 -13.91
N SER A 30 -16.42 -4.08 -14.77
CA SER A 30 -15.91 -4.26 -16.13
C SER A 30 -14.43 -4.64 -16.11
N LYS A 31 -14.00 -5.45 -17.09
CA LYS A 31 -12.58 -5.79 -17.29
C LYS A 31 -11.74 -4.53 -17.53
N SER A 32 -12.25 -3.57 -18.30
CA SER A 32 -11.57 -2.30 -18.54
C SER A 32 -11.32 -1.53 -17.24
N THR A 33 -12.34 -1.44 -16.38
CA THR A 33 -12.23 -0.82 -15.05
C THR A 33 -11.13 -1.49 -14.23
N LEU A 34 -11.09 -2.83 -14.16
CA LEU A 34 -10.04 -3.54 -13.42
C LEU A 34 -8.64 -3.26 -13.97
N VAL A 35 -8.48 -3.18 -15.29
CA VAL A 35 -7.19 -2.81 -15.90
C VAL A 35 -6.78 -1.40 -15.47
N PHE A 36 -7.67 -0.41 -15.59
CA PHE A 36 -7.35 0.97 -15.18
C PHE A 36 -7.06 1.10 -13.68
N LEU A 37 -7.82 0.41 -12.82
CA LEU A 37 -7.56 0.39 -11.37
C LEU A 37 -6.21 -0.26 -11.06
N THR A 38 -5.84 -1.31 -11.78
CA THR A 38 -4.54 -1.99 -11.60
C THR A 38 -3.39 -1.08 -12.04
N LEU A 39 -3.50 -0.46 -13.23
CA LEU A 39 -2.49 0.49 -13.72
C LEU A 39 -2.33 1.69 -12.78
N PHE A 40 -3.46 2.23 -12.30
CA PHE A 40 -3.46 3.30 -11.31
C PHE A 40 -2.76 2.86 -10.01
N GLY A 41 -3.13 1.70 -9.46
CA GLY A 41 -2.51 1.17 -8.25
C GLY A 41 -1.00 0.98 -8.38
N ILE A 42 -0.52 0.43 -9.50
CA ILE A 42 0.92 0.26 -9.77
C ILE A 42 1.63 1.61 -9.86
N ALA A 43 1.12 2.53 -10.68
CA ALA A 43 1.72 3.85 -10.86
C ALA A 43 1.75 4.64 -9.55
N PHE A 44 0.70 4.54 -8.75
CA PHE A 44 0.61 5.22 -7.48
C PHE A 44 1.51 4.56 -6.41
N GLY A 45 1.65 3.24 -6.42
CA GLY A 45 2.61 2.53 -5.56
C GLY A 45 4.05 2.93 -5.87
N PHE A 46 4.37 3.23 -7.13
CA PHE A 46 5.65 3.82 -7.51
C PHE A 46 5.84 5.22 -6.92
N ALA A 47 4.84 6.09 -7.02
CA ALA A 47 4.93 7.45 -6.47
C ALA A 47 5.18 7.43 -4.95
N GLU A 48 4.53 6.51 -4.24
CA GLU A 48 4.74 6.28 -2.81
C GLU A 48 6.17 5.81 -2.53
N ALA A 49 6.60 4.73 -3.19
CA ALA A 49 7.92 4.15 -3.00
C ALA A 49 9.02 5.15 -3.32
N ALA A 50 8.87 5.94 -4.39
CA ALA A 50 9.81 7.01 -4.74
C ALA A 50 9.93 8.05 -3.62
N THR A 51 8.79 8.50 -3.06
CA THR A 51 8.78 9.44 -1.93
C THR A 51 9.52 8.87 -0.73
N ILE A 52 9.25 7.62 -0.37
CA ILE A 52 9.94 6.94 0.73
C ILE A 52 11.44 6.78 0.46
N ILE A 53 11.83 6.44 -0.77
CA ILE A 53 13.25 6.37 -1.15
C ILE A 53 13.90 7.73 -0.95
N TYR A 54 13.29 8.83 -1.42
CA TYR A 54 13.83 10.18 -1.22
C TYR A 54 13.95 10.56 0.25
N LEU A 55 12.98 10.20 1.09
CA LEU A 55 13.03 10.44 2.53
C LEU A 55 14.14 9.63 3.23
N ARG A 56 14.49 8.46 2.69
CA ARG A 56 15.57 7.60 3.21
C ARG A 56 16.96 8.03 2.72
N VAL A 57 17.07 8.89 1.71
CA VAL A 57 18.37 9.41 1.28
C VAL A 57 18.86 10.43 2.32
N PRO A 58 20.04 10.24 2.92
CA PRO A 58 20.62 11.23 3.81
C PRO A 58 20.74 12.58 3.10
N THR A 59 20.10 13.62 3.64
CA THR A 59 20.09 14.98 3.08
C THR A 59 21.50 15.58 2.91
N GLU A 60 22.46 15.10 3.71
CA GLU A 60 23.88 15.44 3.60
C GLU A 60 24.54 14.96 2.30
N LEU A 61 23.95 13.96 1.62
CA LEU A 61 24.46 13.43 0.36
C LEU A 61 23.86 14.10 -0.88
N LEU A 62 22.81 14.92 -0.74
CA LEU A 62 22.09 15.52 -1.88
C LEU A 62 22.80 16.70 -2.56
N PRO A 63 23.48 17.64 -1.88
CA PRO A 63 24.20 18.69 -2.58
C PRO A 63 25.49 18.15 -3.20
N GLY A 64 25.49 17.93 -4.52
CA GLY A 64 26.68 17.55 -5.29
C GLY A 64 26.86 16.04 -5.54
N TYR A 65 25.81 15.22 -5.37
CA TYR A 65 25.89 13.80 -5.70
C TYR A 65 26.07 13.57 -7.21
N MET A 66 27.31 13.28 -7.61
CA MET A 66 27.70 12.82 -8.96
C MET A 66 27.98 11.30 -8.97
N GLY A 67 27.55 10.57 -7.93
CA GLY A 67 27.80 9.14 -7.74
C GLY A 67 26.79 8.24 -8.45
N ASP A 68 27.13 6.95 -8.56
CA ASP A 68 26.26 5.92 -9.11
C ASP A 68 25.04 5.68 -8.20
N PHE A 69 23.84 5.64 -8.80
CA PHE A 69 22.57 5.39 -8.11
C PHE A 69 22.62 4.11 -7.28
N SER A 70 23.39 3.11 -7.71
CA SER A 70 23.58 1.83 -7.00
C SER A 70 24.17 2.00 -5.60
N ALA A 71 25.07 2.97 -5.40
CA ALA A 71 25.71 3.25 -4.10
C ALA A 71 24.80 4.07 -3.17
N LEU A 72 23.91 4.88 -3.73
CA LEU A 72 22.87 5.58 -2.97
C LEU A 72 21.79 4.59 -2.50
N ALA A 73 21.39 3.70 -3.39
CA ALA A 73 20.43 2.64 -3.13
C ALA A 73 20.88 1.68 -2.02
N SER A 74 22.16 1.27 -2.03
CA SER A 74 22.69 0.39 -0.98
C SER A 74 22.65 1.07 0.39
N LYS A 75 23.01 2.36 0.47
CA LYS A 75 22.94 3.13 1.72
C LYS A 75 21.50 3.37 2.18
N ALA A 76 20.58 3.65 1.26
CA ALA A 76 19.16 3.80 1.58
C ALA A 76 18.53 2.48 2.06
N GLY A 77 19.02 1.34 1.59
CA GLY A 77 18.63 0.00 2.06
C GLY A 77 19.18 -0.33 3.45
N GLU A 78 20.38 0.14 3.79
CA GLU A 78 21.02 -0.03 5.11
C GLU A 78 20.39 0.83 6.22
N ILE A 79 19.70 1.92 5.87
CA ILE A 79 18.91 2.73 6.83
C ILE A 79 17.63 1.95 7.14
N HIS A 80 17.78 0.94 7.99
CA HIS A 80 16.80 -0.11 8.26
C HIS A 80 15.54 0.31 9.04
N ALA A 81 15.27 1.59 9.25
CA ALA A 81 14.11 1.98 10.05
C ALA A 81 13.49 3.30 9.59
N GLN A 82 12.62 3.22 8.58
CA GLN A 82 11.58 4.24 8.37
C GLN A 82 10.79 4.48 9.67
N ALA A 83 10.59 3.43 10.48
CA ALA A 83 10.02 3.52 11.82
C ALA A 83 10.82 4.43 12.77
N GLU A 84 12.16 4.40 12.76
CA GLU A 84 12.96 5.32 13.59
C GLU A 84 13.02 6.73 13.03
N LEU A 85 12.95 6.88 11.70
CA LEU A 85 12.91 8.18 11.05
C LEU A 85 11.64 8.94 11.44
N VAL A 86 10.48 8.28 11.40
CA VAL A 86 9.20 8.93 11.72
C VAL A 86 9.15 9.44 13.16
N ASP A 87 9.66 8.65 14.12
CA ASP A 87 9.70 9.04 15.54
C ASP A 87 10.68 10.20 15.81
N LYS A 88 11.59 10.50 14.88
CA LYS A 88 12.59 11.58 14.99
C LYS A 88 12.36 12.74 14.01
N LEU A 89 11.24 12.74 13.28
CA LEU A 89 10.92 13.82 12.32
C LEU A 89 10.69 15.16 13.03
N PRO A 90 11.21 16.27 12.49
CA PRO A 90 10.80 17.61 12.92
C PRO A 90 9.28 17.76 12.81
N PRO A 91 8.62 18.52 13.71
CA PRO A 91 7.16 18.63 13.75
C PRO A 91 6.53 19.04 12.41
N GLY A 92 7.21 19.90 11.64
CA GLY A 92 6.75 20.34 10.31
C GLY A 92 6.77 19.23 9.26
N LEU A 93 7.76 18.33 9.30
CA LEU A 93 7.89 17.24 8.34
C LEU A 93 6.91 16.10 8.66
N TYR A 94 6.66 15.86 9.94
CA TYR A 94 5.62 14.95 10.40
C TYR A 94 4.22 15.36 9.89
N ALA A 95 3.87 16.66 10.00
CA ALA A 95 2.59 17.17 9.51
C ALA A 95 2.43 17.03 7.98
N LEU A 96 3.53 17.17 7.24
CA LEU A 96 3.55 16.95 5.80
C LEU A 96 3.29 15.48 5.45
N GLU A 97 3.96 14.54 6.11
CA GLU A 97 3.74 13.11 5.90
C GLU A 97 2.30 12.68 6.26
N PHE A 98 1.78 13.18 7.39
CA PHE A 98 0.38 12.93 7.78
C PHE A 98 -0.61 13.43 6.72
N THR A 99 -0.38 14.64 6.20
CA THR A 99 -1.24 15.22 5.16
C THR A 99 -1.14 14.42 3.86
N ARG A 100 0.08 14.04 3.46
CA ARG A 100 0.35 13.26 2.25
C ARG A 100 -0.35 11.90 2.28
N GLU A 101 -0.27 11.17 3.38
CA GLU A 101 -0.97 9.90 3.53
C GLU A 101 -2.49 10.06 3.60
N SER A 102 -2.98 11.12 4.25
CA SER A 102 -4.42 11.42 4.28
C SER A 102 -4.96 11.70 2.87
N LEU A 103 -4.20 12.45 2.06
CA LEU A 103 -4.54 12.71 0.65
C LEU A 103 -4.43 11.46 -0.21
N THR A 104 -3.49 10.56 0.11
CA THR A 104 -3.35 9.24 -0.52
C THR A 104 -4.61 8.39 -0.34
N MET A 105 -5.15 8.34 0.89
CA MET A 105 -6.45 7.70 1.15
C MET A 105 -7.59 8.34 0.35
N LEU A 106 -7.63 9.67 0.29
CA LEU A 106 -8.67 10.39 -0.44
C LEU A 106 -8.62 10.09 -1.95
N MET A 107 -7.43 9.98 -2.53
CA MET A 107 -7.26 9.61 -3.94
C MET A 107 -7.75 8.19 -4.22
N LEU A 108 -7.40 7.21 -3.37
CA LEU A 108 -7.88 5.83 -3.48
C LEU A 108 -9.40 5.73 -3.33
N ILE A 109 -10.00 6.47 -2.41
CA ILE A 109 -11.46 6.53 -2.25
C ILE A 109 -12.09 7.16 -3.50
N SER A 110 -11.50 8.21 -4.05
CA SER A 110 -12.03 8.92 -5.21
C SER A 110 -12.07 8.02 -6.45
N ILE A 111 -10.99 7.29 -6.76
CA ILE A 111 -10.99 6.37 -7.92
C ILE A 111 -11.96 5.21 -7.72
N ALA A 112 -12.11 4.73 -6.48
CA ALA A 112 -13.08 3.68 -6.15
C ALA A 112 -14.53 4.16 -6.35
N MET A 113 -14.85 5.38 -5.95
CA MET A 113 -16.18 5.98 -6.11
C MET A 113 -16.55 6.19 -7.59
N LEU A 114 -15.55 6.48 -8.44
CA LEU A 114 -15.72 6.64 -9.89
C LEU A 114 -15.86 5.30 -10.64
N SER A 115 -15.48 4.18 -10.02
CA SER A 115 -15.40 2.88 -10.70
C SER A 115 -16.76 2.20 -10.96
N SER A 116 -17.77 2.47 -10.13
CA SER A 116 -19.12 1.91 -10.24
C SER A 116 -20.16 2.81 -9.55
N LYS A 117 -21.45 2.55 -9.79
CA LYS A 117 -22.58 3.14 -9.06
C LYS A 117 -22.96 2.35 -7.79
N LEU A 118 -22.58 1.07 -7.70
CA LEU A 118 -23.00 0.18 -6.62
C LEU A 118 -21.96 0.11 -5.50
N TRP A 119 -22.42 0.21 -4.25
CA TRP A 119 -21.55 0.19 -3.06
C TRP A 119 -20.63 -1.05 -2.95
N PRO A 120 -21.10 -2.30 -3.16
CA PRO A 120 -20.22 -3.47 -3.13
C PRO A 120 -19.07 -3.42 -4.14
N GLU A 121 -19.36 -2.88 -5.33
CA GLU A 121 -18.39 -2.77 -6.42
C GLU A 121 -17.40 -1.64 -6.15
N ARG A 122 -17.87 -0.50 -5.62
CA ARG A 122 -17.00 0.60 -5.17
C ARG A 122 -16.04 0.15 -4.08
N PHE A 123 -16.55 -0.55 -3.07
CA PHE A 123 -15.69 -1.03 -1.98
C PHE A 123 -14.70 -2.10 -2.46
N SER A 124 -15.15 -3.00 -3.35
CA SER A 124 -14.24 -3.98 -3.96
C SER A 124 -13.20 -3.32 -4.86
N ALA A 125 -13.55 -2.25 -5.58
CA ALA A 125 -12.60 -1.46 -6.36
C ALA A 125 -11.59 -0.72 -5.49
N PHE A 126 -12.01 -0.17 -4.35
CA PHE A 126 -11.11 0.41 -3.35
C PHE A 126 -10.11 -0.64 -2.88
N LEU A 127 -10.60 -1.79 -2.39
CA LEU A 127 -9.76 -2.88 -1.88
C LEU A 127 -8.83 -3.45 -2.94
N TRP A 128 -9.30 -3.60 -4.19
CA TRP A 128 -8.47 -4.02 -5.32
C TRP A 128 -7.31 -3.05 -5.53
N THR A 129 -7.62 -1.75 -5.62
CA THR A 129 -6.62 -0.72 -5.91
C THR A 129 -5.65 -0.58 -4.75
N PHE A 130 -6.13 -0.62 -3.51
CA PHE A 130 -5.34 -0.59 -2.30
C PHE A 130 -4.36 -1.77 -2.24
N ALA A 131 -4.81 -3.00 -2.49
CA ALA A 131 -3.96 -4.18 -2.48
C ALA A 131 -2.89 -4.14 -3.59
N ILE A 132 -3.24 -3.67 -4.79
CA ILE A 132 -2.26 -3.50 -5.87
C ILE A 132 -1.24 -2.42 -5.53
N TRP A 133 -1.68 -1.29 -4.99
CA TRP A 133 -0.82 -0.18 -4.54
C TRP A 133 0.19 -0.65 -3.50
N ASP A 134 -0.28 -1.37 -2.47
CA ASP A 134 0.54 -1.91 -1.37
C ASP A 134 1.59 -2.90 -1.86
N ILE A 135 1.20 -3.87 -2.70
CA ILE A 135 2.15 -4.83 -3.29
C ILE A 135 3.17 -4.10 -4.18
N SER A 136 2.72 -3.16 -5.00
CA SER A 136 3.59 -2.42 -5.92
C SER A 136 4.61 -1.59 -5.16
N TYR A 137 4.23 -0.96 -4.06
CA TYR A 137 5.12 -0.24 -3.15
C TYR A 137 6.31 -1.12 -2.72
N TYR A 138 6.05 -2.31 -2.18
CA TYR A 138 7.13 -3.23 -1.75
C TYR A 138 7.98 -3.74 -2.90
N VAL A 139 7.37 -4.06 -4.05
CA VAL A 139 8.10 -4.50 -5.24
C VAL A 139 9.08 -3.41 -5.69
N ILE A 140 8.64 -2.15 -5.70
CA ILE A 140 9.45 -1.03 -6.17
C ILE A 140 10.56 -0.72 -5.16
N LEU A 141 10.28 -0.71 -3.86
CA LEU A 141 11.33 -0.60 -2.85
C LEU A 141 12.38 -1.71 -3.00
N TRP A 142 11.96 -2.94 -3.25
CA TRP A 142 12.90 -4.05 -3.43
C TRP A 142 13.74 -3.88 -4.70
N LEU A 143 13.14 -3.41 -5.80
CA LEU A 143 13.85 -3.16 -7.05
C LEU A 143 14.91 -2.07 -6.93
N PHE A 144 14.60 -0.96 -6.23
CA PHE A 144 15.46 0.20 -6.17
C PHE A 144 16.46 0.17 -5.02
N ILE A 145 16.04 -0.25 -3.81
CA ILE A 145 16.87 -0.18 -2.60
C ILE A 145 17.08 -1.54 -1.93
N ARG A 146 16.63 -2.65 -2.54
CA ARG A 146 16.76 -4.02 -2.01
C ARG A 146 16.15 -4.22 -0.61
N TRP A 147 15.23 -3.35 -0.24
CA TRP A 147 14.44 -3.45 0.98
C TRP A 147 13.00 -3.86 0.61
N PRO A 148 12.35 -4.76 1.35
CA PRO A 148 12.81 -5.38 2.59
C PRO A 148 13.79 -6.54 2.33
N SER A 149 14.72 -6.72 3.25
CA SER A 149 15.73 -7.79 3.18
C SER A 149 15.13 -9.13 3.62
N SER A 150 14.15 -9.08 4.53
CA SER A 150 13.35 -10.21 4.97
C SER A 150 11.88 -9.81 5.12
N LEU A 151 10.97 -10.77 4.90
CA LEU A 151 9.54 -10.55 5.15
C LEU A 151 9.21 -10.33 6.64
N LEU A 152 10.17 -10.60 7.53
CA LEU A 152 10.07 -10.36 8.97
C LEU A 152 10.50 -8.95 9.40
N ASP A 153 11.05 -8.16 8.47
CA ASP A 153 11.43 -6.77 8.73
C ASP A 153 10.19 -5.96 9.13
N TYR A 154 10.36 -5.07 10.11
CA TYR A 154 9.29 -4.18 10.54
C TYR A 154 9.18 -3.01 9.59
N ASP A 155 7.95 -2.75 9.17
CA ASP A 155 7.60 -1.61 8.36
C ASP A 155 6.61 -0.69 9.10
N PHE A 156 6.64 0.55 8.68
CA PHE A 156 5.69 1.58 9.01
C PHE A 156 4.65 1.66 7.87
N LEU A 157 3.45 1.15 8.12
CA LEU A 157 2.43 1.00 7.08
C LEU A 157 1.69 2.31 6.79
N PHE A 158 1.24 2.98 7.84
CA PHE A 158 0.44 4.19 7.78
C PHE A 158 0.57 5.00 9.07
N LEU A 159 0.53 6.32 8.95
CA LEU A 159 0.44 7.31 10.01
C LEU A 159 -1.01 7.65 10.39
N VAL A 160 -1.94 7.45 9.45
CA VAL A 160 -3.34 7.89 9.60
C VAL A 160 -4.25 6.72 10.05
N PRO A 161 -5.13 6.91 11.06
CA PRO A 161 -5.22 8.04 11.98
C PRO A 161 -4.18 8.00 13.11
N VAL A 162 -3.54 6.84 13.29
CA VAL A 162 -2.44 6.60 14.24
C VAL A 162 -1.36 5.76 13.54
N PRO A 163 -0.09 5.84 13.99
CA PRO A 163 1.01 5.01 13.49
C PRO A 163 0.69 3.50 13.51
N TRP A 164 0.83 2.85 12.35
CA TRP A 164 0.64 1.42 12.15
C TRP A 164 1.97 0.76 11.84
N TYR A 165 2.38 -0.16 12.72
CA TYR A 165 3.62 -0.93 12.60
C TYR A 165 3.28 -2.40 12.41
N ALA A 166 3.82 -3.02 11.38
CA ALA A 166 3.68 -4.46 11.14
C ALA A 166 4.93 -5.03 10.48
N GLN A 167 5.06 -6.35 10.50
CA GLN A 167 6.08 -7.00 9.67
C GLN A 167 5.59 -7.06 8.23
N VAL A 168 6.50 -6.92 7.25
CA VAL A 168 6.19 -6.87 5.82
C VAL A 168 5.31 -8.02 5.32
N TRP A 169 5.49 -9.23 5.86
CA TRP A 169 4.65 -10.37 5.44
C TRP A 169 3.16 -10.13 5.67
N TYR A 170 2.80 -9.34 6.68
CA TYR A 170 1.42 -9.12 7.09
C TYR A 170 0.59 -8.31 6.06
N PRO A 171 0.97 -7.08 5.67
CA PRO A 171 0.24 -6.33 4.64
C PRO A 171 0.22 -7.08 3.30
N LEU A 172 1.34 -7.70 2.89
CA LEU A 172 1.40 -8.50 1.67
C LEU A 172 0.41 -9.67 1.69
N LEU A 173 0.29 -10.39 2.82
CA LEU A 173 -0.67 -11.47 2.96
C LEU A 173 -2.11 -10.97 2.84
N VAL A 174 -2.44 -9.88 3.55
CA VAL A 174 -3.78 -9.28 3.51
C VAL A 174 -4.12 -8.80 2.09
N SER A 175 -3.20 -8.13 1.42
CA SER A 175 -3.33 -7.67 0.04
C SER A 175 -3.55 -8.84 -0.93
N MET A 176 -2.77 -9.91 -0.83
CA MET A 176 -2.93 -11.10 -1.67
C MET A 176 -4.28 -11.81 -1.44
N LEU A 177 -4.68 -12.01 -0.19
CA LEU A 177 -5.99 -12.60 0.13
C LEU A 177 -7.15 -11.74 -0.38
N THR A 178 -7.01 -10.42 -0.28
CA THR A 178 -8.00 -9.46 -0.80
C THR A 178 -8.18 -9.59 -2.30
N LEU A 179 -7.09 -9.64 -3.06
CA LEU A 179 -7.14 -9.84 -4.51
C LEU A 179 -7.80 -11.17 -4.86
N LEU A 180 -7.42 -12.26 -4.20
CA LEU A 180 -8.02 -13.59 -4.43
C LEU A 180 -9.53 -13.59 -4.15
N ALA A 181 -9.96 -12.97 -3.05
CA ALA A 181 -11.37 -12.84 -2.70
C ALA A 181 -12.16 -12.10 -3.79
N ILE A 182 -11.64 -10.98 -4.28
CA ILE A 182 -12.29 -10.18 -5.33
C ILE A 182 -12.30 -10.94 -6.66
N ILE A 183 -11.21 -11.60 -7.06
CA ILE A 183 -11.16 -12.45 -8.26
C ILE A 183 -12.23 -13.56 -8.18
N ALA A 184 -12.37 -14.21 -7.03
CA ALA A 184 -13.39 -15.24 -6.83
C ALA A 184 -14.80 -14.65 -6.98
N LEU A 185 -15.09 -13.50 -6.36
CA LEU A 185 -16.37 -12.81 -6.47
C LEU A 185 -16.71 -12.36 -7.90
N LEU A 186 -15.70 -11.97 -8.69
CA LEU A 186 -15.87 -11.59 -10.10
C LEU A 186 -16.15 -12.79 -11.01
N ARG A 187 -15.76 -14.00 -10.60
CA ARG A 187 -16.06 -15.26 -11.30
C ARG A 187 -17.43 -15.81 -10.93
N SER A 188 -17.89 -15.59 -9.70
CA SER A 188 -19.20 -16.03 -9.19
C SER A 188 -20.40 -15.23 -9.71
N ARG A 189 -20.31 -14.64 -10.92
CA ARG A 189 -21.43 -13.85 -11.49
C ARG A 189 -22.67 -14.75 -11.58
N PRO A 190 -23.81 -14.35 -10.99
CA PRO A 190 -25.06 -15.01 -11.34
C PRO A 190 -25.26 -14.84 -12.85
N CYS A 191 -25.53 -15.94 -13.56
CA CYS A 191 -25.96 -15.85 -14.95
C CYS A 191 -27.17 -14.89 -15.03
N PRO A 192 -27.23 -14.04 -16.07
CA PRO A 192 -28.37 -13.15 -16.28
C PRO A 192 -29.69 -13.94 -16.38
#